data_AF-A0A7S1QJQ4-F1
#
_entry.id   AF-A0A7S1QJQ4-F1
#
_cell.length_a   1.000
_cell.length_b   1.000
_cell.length_c   1.000
_cell.angle_alpha   90.00
_cell.angle_beta   90.00
_cell.angle_gamma   90.00
#
_symmetry.space_group_name_H-M   'P 1'
#
loop_
_entity.id
_entity.type
_entity.pdbx_description
1 polymer ?
#
loop_
_entity_poly.entity_id
_entity_poly.type
_entity_poly.pdbx_seq_one_letter_code
_entity_poly.pdbx_strand_id
1 'polypeptide(L)'
;RKSMTRLACFLCDRMELFTIEITKNFGLKEWRESLGRVLFECGHDDKKITFLFSDTQIVLPVFLEDVASLLTSGDIPNAYDDKQLEAINDKFKDICLQENLPTTKVSIFTRYIQEVRSNLHVVIAFTPIGEQYRTRMRMFPALVNCCTIDWFGEWPDEALLSVAQAEIEASNTEFGSDELRTNVCSVFTTMHQSAAKMTERFFN
;
A
#
# COMPACT_ATOMS: atom_id res chain seq x y z
N ARG A 1 2.57 -8.70 4.21
CA ARG A 1 2.38 -7.33 3.65
C ARG A 1 1.07 -7.21 2.87
N LYS A 2 1.01 -7.60 1.58
CA LYS A 2 -0.20 -7.42 0.74
C LYS A 2 -1.48 -7.96 1.39
N SER A 3 -1.48 -9.22 1.86
CA SER A 3 -2.66 -9.83 2.50
C SER A 3 -3.11 -9.10 3.77
N MET A 4 -2.16 -8.63 4.59
CA MET A 4 -2.46 -7.88 5.81
C MET A 4 -3.08 -6.52 5.51
N THR A 5 -2.58 -5.82 4.49
CA THR A 5 -3.20 -4.57 4.02
C THR A 5 -4.63 -4.81 3.52
N ARG A 6 -4.87 -5.90 2.77
CA ARG A 6 -6.23 -6.26 2.33
C ARG A 6 -7.16 -6.51 3.52
N LEU A 7 -6.69 -7.27 4.50
CA LEU A 7 -7.45 -7.55 5.72
C LEU A 7 -7.73 -6.26 6.51
N ALA A 8 -6.74 -5.39 6.67
CA ALA A 8 -6.93 -4.11 7.37
C ALA A 8 -7.97 -3.23 6.66
N CYS A 9 -7.93 -3.14 5.32
CA CYS A 9 -8.95 -2.41 4.56
C CYS A 9 -10.34 -3.06 4.70
N PHE A 10 -10.42 -4.39 4.76
CA PHE A 10 -11.67 -5.10 4.96
C PHE A 10 -12.27 -4.87 6.36
N LEU A 11 -11.43 -4.75 7.39
CA LEU A 11 -11.85 -4.48 8.77
C LEU A 11 -12.28 -3.02 8.99
N CYS A 12 -11.70 -2.09 8.24
CA CYS A 12 -12.07 -0.68 8.29
C CYS A 12 -13.28 -0.41 7.39
N ASP A 13 -14.44 -0.09 7.99
CA ASP A 13 -15.63 0.27 7.24
C ASP A 13 -15.34 1.41 6.24
N ARG A 14 -15.82 1.21 5.00
CA ARG A 14 -15.75 2.17 3.88
C ARG A 14 -14.34 2.47 3.35
N MET A 15 -13.36 1.59 3.56
CA MET A 15 -12.01 1.75 3.02
C MET A 15 -11.78 0.82 1.82
N GLU A 16 -11.72 1.39 0.61
CA GLU A 16 -11.50 0.62 -0.61
C GLU A 16 -10.02 0.38 -0.86
N LEU A 17 -9.63 -0.84 -1.23
CA LEU A 17 -8.25 -1.15 -1.60
C LEU A 17 -8.05 -0.95 -3.10
N PHE A 18 -7.15 -0.05 -3.46
CA PHE A 18 -6.69 0.15 -4.83
C PHE A 18 -5.27 -0.39 -5.02
N THR A 19 -5.06 -1.19 -6.07
CA THR A 19 -3.75 -1.67 -6.51
C THR A 19 -3.68 -1.57 -8.02
N ILE A 20 -2.50 -1.24 -8.55
CA ILE A 20 -2.28 -1.12 -9.99
C ILE A 20 -1.86 -2.47 -10.57
N GLU A 21 -2.61 -2.95 -11.55
CA GLU A 21 -2.26 -4.15 -12.31
C GLU A 21 -1.44 -3.75 -13.54
N ILE A 22 -0.18 -4.15 -13.55
CA ILE A 22 0.75 -3.80 -14.62
C ILE A 22 0.62 -4.81 -15.74
N THR A 23 0.16 -4.34 -16.89
CA THR A 23 0.14 -5.10 -18.14
C THR A 23 1.40 -4.81 -18.96
N LYS A 24 1.67 -5.60 -20.01
CA LYS A 24 2.86 -5.42 -20.86
C LYS A 24 2.97 -4.03 -21.51
N ASN A 25 1.85 -3.35 -21.71
CA ASN A 25 1.79 -2.03 -22.35
C ASN A 25 1.51 -0.91 -21.34
N PHE A 26 1.62 -1.19 -20.03
CA PHE A 26 1.34 -0.19 -19.00
C PHE A 26 2.46 0.85 -18.96
N GLY A 27 2.13 2.08 -19.38
CA GLY A 27 3.07 3.18 -19.46
C GLY A 27 2.75 4.30 -18.46
N LEU A 28 3.39 5.45 -18.70
CA LEU A 28 3.21 6.65 -17.86
C LEU A 28 1.80 7.23 -17.95
N LYS A 29 1.15 7.09 -19.11
CA LYS A 29 -0.20 7.63 -19.33
C LYS A 29 -1.21 6.87 -18.47
N GLU A 30 -1.23 5.55 -18.56
CA GLU A 30 -2.13 4.67 -17.80
C GLU A 30 -1.89 4.80 -16.29
N TRP A 31 -0.64 4.99 -15.89
CA TRP A 31 -0.27 5.30 -14.51
C TRP A 31 -0.92 6.57 -13.99
N ARG A 32 -0.76 7.69 -14.70
CA ARG A 32 -1.31 8.99 -14.28
C ARG A 32 -2.83 9.03 -14.34
N GLU A 33 -3.44 8.41 -15.35
CA GLU A 33 -4.91 8.27 -15.44
C GLU A 33 -5.46 7.45 -14.26
N SER A 34 -4.77 6.36 -13.89
CA SER A 34 -5.17 5.51 -12.76
C SER A 34 -5.09 6.26 -11.43
N LEU A 35 -4.01 7.01 -11.19
CA LEU A 35 -3.86 7.82 -9.99
C LEU A 35 -4.83 9.00 -9.98
N GLY A 36 -5.00 9.70 -11.12
CA GLY A 36 -5.94 10.81 -11.26
C GLY A 36 -7.38 10.41 -10.94
N ARG A 37 -7.80 9.23 -11.39
CA ARG A 37 -9.11 8.66 -11.02
C ARG A 37 -9.23 8.46 -9.52
N VAL A 38 -8.22 7.88 -8.87
CA VAL A 38 -8.23 7.63 -7.42
C VAL A 38 -8.24 8.94 -6.63
N LEU A 39 -7.44 9.92 -7.03
CA LEU A 39 -7.41 11.23 -6.38
C LEU A 39 -8.77 11.93 -6.52
N PHE A 40 -9.38 11.86 -7.70
CA PHE A 40 -10.71 12.41 -7.95
C PHE A 40 -11.77 11.72 -7.08
N GLU A 41 -11.77 10.39 -6.99
CA GLU A 41 -12.69 9.64 -6.12
C GLU A 41 -12.46 9.99 -4.63
N CYS A 42 -11.21 10.21 -4.21
CA CYS A 42 -10.89 10.60 -2.83
C CYS A 42 -11.37 12.02 -2.50
N GLY A 43 -11.16 12.99 -3.38
CA GLY A 43 -11.49 14.39 -3.10
C GLY A 43 -12.91 14.79 -3.51
N HIS A 44 -13.39 14.36 -4.69
CA HIS A 44 -14.71 14.73 -5.20
C HIS A 44 -15.82 13.81 -4.67
N ASP A 45 -15.60 12.50 -4.55
CA ASP A 45 -16.64 11.57 -4.09
C ASP A 45 -16.58 11.27 -2.59
N ASP A 46 -15.59 11.82 -1.87
CA ASP A 46 -15.36 11.58 -0.44
C ASP A 46 -15.14 10.09 -0.10
N LYS A 47 -14.54 9.33 -1.05
CA LYS A 47 -14.25 7.91 -0.86
C LYS A 47 -12.90 7.71 -0.20
N LYS A 48 -12.86 6.90 0.87
CA LYS A 48 -11.60 6.51 1.50
C LYS A 48 -10.95 5.38 0.73
N ILE A 49 -9.78 5.64 0.16
CA ILE A 49 -9.08 4.67 -0.68
C ILE A 49 -7.67 4.44 -0.12
N THR A 50 -7.33 3.16 0.05
CA THR A 50 -5.97 2.71 0.34
C THR A 50 -5.27 2.31 -0.95
N PHE A 51 -4.28 3.09 -1.36
CA PHE A 51 -3.41 2.74 -2.48
C PHE A 51 -2.24 1.86 -2.02
N LEU A 52 -2.25 0.59 -2.43
CA LEU A 52 -1.17 -0.36 -2.17
C LEU A 52 -0.19 -0.43 -3.34
N PHE A 53 1.07 -0.06 -3.08
CA PHE A 53 2.14 -0.04 -4.08
C PHE A 53 3.35 -0.89 -3.65
N SER A 54 3.77 -1.81 -4.51
CA SER A 54 4.86 -2.75 -4.27
C SER A 54 6.10 -2.38 -5.08
N ASP A 55 7.28 -2.75 -4.58
CA ASP A 55 8.55 -2.66 -5.32
C ASP A 55 8.54 -3.38 -6.68
N THR A 56 7.84 -4.52 -6.78
CA THR A 56 7.65 -5.28 -8.04
C THR A 56 6.86 -4.50 -9.10
N GLN A 57 6.14 -3.45 -8.70
CA GLN A 57 5.33 -2.62 -9.60
C GLN A 57 6.11 -1.41 -10.16
N ILE A 58 7.36 -1.22 -9.75
CA ILE A 58 8.19 -0.11 -10.22
C ILE A 58 8.82 -0.47 -11.57
N VAL A 59 8.10 -0.18 -12.65
CA VAL A 59 8.59 -0.36 -14.03
C VAL A 59 9.42 0.84 -14.47
N LEU A 60 8.94 2.05 -14.17
CA LEU A 60 9.60 3.31 -14.50
C LEU A 60 9.98 4.07 -13.22
N PRO A 61 11.15 4.73 -13.16
CA PRO A 61 11.54 5.54 -12.01
C PRO A 61 10.52 6.63 -11.64
N VAL A 62 9.84 7.19 -12.65
CA VAL A 62 8.81 8.23 -12.51
C VAL A 62 7.63 7.76 -11.64
N PHE A 63 7.33 6.46 -11.59
CA PHE A 63 6.24 5.96 -10.73
C PHE A 63 6.54 6.23 -9.26
N LEU A 64 7.80 6.05 -8.86
CA LEU A 64 8.20 6.30 -7.47
C LEU A 64 8.28 7.80 -7.16
N GLU A 65 8.62 8.62 -8.14
CA GLU A 65 8.57 10.08 -8.03
C GLU A 65 7.15 10.59 -7.81
N ASP A 66 6.19 10.10 -8.60
CA ASP A 66 4.77 10.44 -8.43
C ASP A 66 4.24 9.97 -7.06
N VAL A 67 4.63 8.78 -6.58
CA VAL A 67 4.28 8.32 -5.21
C VAL A 67 4.90 9.23 -4.14
N ALA A 68 6.15 9.64 -4.30
CA ALA A 68 6.78 10.57 -3.37
C ALA A 68 6.10 11.96 -3.36
N SER A 69 5.64 12.41 -4.53
CA SER A 69 4.81 13.62 -4.66
C SER A 69 3.49 13.46 -3.91
N LEU A 70 2.77 12.34 -4.09
CA LEU A 70 1.54 12.04 -3.34
C LEU A 70 1.75 12.09 -1.83
N LEU A 71 2.84 11.53 -1.32
CA LEU A 71 3.14 11.56 0.12
C LEU A 71 3.42 12.99 0.64
N THR A 72 4.02 13.84 -0.20
CA THR A 72 4.45 15.18 0.20
C THR A 72 3.32 16.20 0.01
N SER A 73 2.84 16.36 -1.23
CA SER A 73 1.82 17.35 -1.60
C SER A 73 0.40 16.80 -1.58
N GLY A 74 0.19 15.50 -1.79
CA GLY A 74 -1.14 14.92 -2.00
C GLY A 74 -1.65 15.06 -3.44
N ASP A 75 -0.78 15.44 -4.37
CA ASP A 75 -1.10 15.65 -5.79
C ASP A 75 0.01 15.18 -6.72
N ILE A 76 -0.34 14.94 -7.98
CA ILE A 76 0.63 14.66 -9.06
C ILE A 76 0.37 15.57 -10.28
N PRO A 77 1.43 15.98 -11.00
CA PRO A 77 1.26 16.79 -12.20
C PRO A 77 0.47 16.07 -13.30
N ASN A 78 -0.47 16.80 -13.92
CA ASN A 78 -1.30 16.31 -15.03
C ASN A 78 -2.10 15.03 -14.68
N ALA A 79 -2.57 14.92 -13.44
CA ALA A 79 -3.45 13.82 -13.02
C ALA A 79 -4.87 13.96 -13.58
N TYR A 80 -5.36 15.19 -13.71
CA TYR A 80 -6.75 15.49 -14.01
C TYR A 80 -6.95 15.96 -15.45
N ASP A 81 -8.06 15.56 -16.05
CA ASP A 81 -8.53 16.14 -17.29
C ASP A 81 -9.33 17.44 -17.05
N ASP A 82 -9.62 18.18 -18.13
CA ASP A 82 -10.32 19.47 -18.04
C ASP A 82 -11.72 19.33 -17.42
N LYS A 83 -12.40 18.19 -17.62
CA LYS A 83 -13.74 17.92 -17.08
C LYS A 83 -13.71 17.69 -15.58
N GLN A 84 -12.73 16.93 -15.10
CA GLN A 84 -12.48 16.70 -13.68
C GLN A 84 -12.12 18.01 -12.98
N LEU A 85 -11.29 18.85 -13.60
CA LEU A 85 -10.95 20.17 -13.06
C LEU A 85 -12.17 21.08 -12.95
N GLU A 86 -13.07 21.09 -13.94
CA GLU A 86 -14.32 21.84 -13.88
C GLU A 86 -15.22 21.33 -12.74
N ALA A 87 -15.42 20.02 -12.63
CA ALA A 87 -16.20 19.40 -11.56
C ALA A 87 -15.63 19.65 -10.15
N ILE A 88 -14.32 19.64 -9.99
CA ILE A 88 -13.65 20.01 -8.73
C ILE A 88 -13.93 21.49 -8.42
N ASN A 89 -13.78 22.38 -9.40
CA ASN A 89 -14.00 23.81 -9.18
C ASN A 89 -15.44 24.11 -8.77
N ASP A 90 -16.43 23.50 -9.41
CA ASP A 90 -17.84 23.75 -9.10
C ASP A 90 -18.19 23.29 -7.68
N LYS A 91 -17.80 22.07 -7.29
CA LYS A 91 -18.08 21.54 -5.96
C LYS A 91 -17.36 22.35 -4.86
N PHE A 92 -16.06 22.59 -5.02
CA PHE A 92 -15.26 23.20 -3.96
C PHE A 92 -15.38 24.71 -3.90
N LYS A 93 -15.89 25.38 -4.95
CA LYS A 93 -16.23 26.80 -4.88
C LYS A 93 -17.31 27.08 -3.83
N ASP A 94 -18.36 26.27 -3.81
CA ASP A 94 -19.44 26.39 -2.83
C ASP A 94 -18.95 26.09 -1.41
N ILE A 95 -18.10 25.08 -1.25
CA ILE A 95 -17.46 24.74 0.04
C ILE A 95 -16.58 25.90 0.52
N CYS A 96 -15.73 26.47 -0.34
CA CYS A 96 -14.89 27.61 0.03
C CYS A 96 -15.73 28.83 0.43
N LEU A 97 -16.85 29.08 -0.24
CA LEU A 97 -17.77 30.16 0.16
C LEU A 97 -18.37 29.93 1.54
N GLN A 98 -18.75 28.69 1.87
CA GLN A 98 -19.28 28.32 3.18
C GLN A 98 -18.19 28.42 4.28
N GLU A 99 -16.95 28.06 3.96
CA GLU A 99 -15.80 28.12 4.86
C GLU A 99 -15.16 29.52 4.95
N ASN A 100 -15.71 30.54 4.25
CA ASN A 100 -15.15 31.90 4.13
C ASN A 100 -13.70 31.93 3.59
N LEU A 101 -13.35 30.98 2.73
CA LEU A 101 -12.07 30.92 2.04
C LEU A 101 -12.12 31.70 0.72
N PRO A 102 -10.97 32.21 0.22
CA PRO A 102 -10.91 32.83 -1.10
C PRO A 102 -11.39 31.87 -2.20
N THR A 103 -12.22 32.36 -3.13
CA THR A 103 -12.73 31.54 -4.25
C THR A 103 -11.83 31.61 -5.49
N THR A 104 -10.53 31.81 -5.30
CA THR A 104 -9.56 31.73 -6.40
C THR A 104 -9.32 30.27 -6.75
N LYS A 105 -9.03 29.96 -8.03
CA LYS A 105 -8.76 28.58 -8.48
C LYS A 105 -7.71 27.87 -7.62
N VAL A 106 -6.68 28.59 -7.19
CA VAL A 106 -5.60 28.06 -6.34
C VAL A 106 -6.12 27.68 -4.94
N SER A 107 -6.95 28.52 -4.34
CA SER A 107 -7.50 28.29 -2.99
C SER A 107 -8.48 27.11 -2.99
N ILE A 108 -9.36 27.06 -4.00
CA ILE A 108 -10.27 25.95 -4.24
C ILE A 108 -9.50 24.63 -4.37
N PHE A 109 -8.47 24.61 -5.22
CA PHE A 109 -7.66 23.41 -5.41
C PHE A 109 -6.89 23.01 -4.15
N THR A 110 -6.38 23.98 -3.39
CA THR A 110 -5.71 23.72 -2.10
C THR A 110 -6.65 23.05 -1.11
N ARG A 111 -7.90 23.52 -1.01
CA ARG A 111 -8.93 22.92 -0.16
C ARG A 111 -9.35 21.52 -0.63
N TYR A 112 -9.41 21.31 -1.94
CA TYR A 112 -9.63 19.99 -2.54
C TYR A 112 -8.50 19.02 -2.16
N ILE A 113 -7.23 19.44 -2.24
CA ILE A 113 -6.09 18.59 -1.86
C ILE A 113 -6.15 18.21 -0.37
N GLN A 114 -6.68 19.07 0.50
CA GLN A 114 -6.90 18.69 1.90
C GLN A 114 -7.89 17.52 2.03
N GLU A 115 -8.93 17.49 1.20
CA GLU A 115 -9.91 16.40 1.14
C GLU A 115 -9.31 15.12 0.54
N VAL A 116 -8.46 15.26 -0.48
CA VAL A 116 -7.72 14.13 -1.01
C VAL A 116 -6.83 13.51 0.07
N ARG A 117 -6.16 14.34 0.87
CA ARG A 117 -5.25 13.89 1.94
C ARG A 117 -5.97 13.28 3.15
N SER A 118 -7.22 13.65 3.42
CA SER A 118 -8.03 13.03 4.49
C SER A 118 -8.49 11.62 4.11
N ASN A 119 -8.69 11.38 2.81
CA ASN A 119 -9.31 10.16 2.30
C ASN A 119 -8.34 9.17 1.64
N LEU A 120 -7.21 9.63 1.11
CA LEU A 120 -6.19 8.78 0.49
C LEU A 120 -5.19 8.27 1.53
N HIS A 121 -5.05 6.95 1.60
CA HIS A 121 -4.03 6.29 2.40
C HIS A 121 -3.05 5.53 1.50
N VAL A 122 -1.76 5.86 1.57
CA VAL A 122 -0.74 5.21 0.74
C VAL A 122 0.00 4.15 1.55
N VAL A 123 0.00 2.91 1.07
CA VAL A 123 0.71 1.78 1.68
C VAL A 123 1.77 1.27 0.73
N ILE A 124 3.03 1.34 1.16
CA ILE A 124 4.17 0.92 0.36
C ILE A 124 4.73 -0.41 0.89
N ALA A 125 4.79 -1.42 0.02
CA ALA A 125 5.26 -2.75 0.36
C ALA A 125 6.60 -3.05 -0.32
N PHE A 126 7.69 -2.52 0.24
CA PHE A 126 9.04 -2.74 -0.29
C PHE A 126 9.80 -3.84 0.44
N THR A 127 10.69 -4.51 -0.28
CA THR A 127 11.64 -5.46 0.29
C THR A 127 12.94 -4.73 0.64
N PRO A 128 13.44 -4.83 1.89
CA PRO A 128 14.61 -4.06 2.35
C PRO A 128 15.96 -4.63 1.86
N ILE A 129 15.94 -5.46 0.81
CA ILE A 129 17.09 -6.22 0.33
C ILE A 129 17.64 -5.55 -0.95
N GLY A 130 18.96 -5.44 -1.02
CA GLY A 130 19.68 -4.99 -2.22
C GLY A 130 20.00 -3.50 -2.25
N GLU A 131 20.91 -3.12 -3.15
CA GLU A 131 21.35 -1.74 -3.33
C GLU A 131 20.24 -0.83 -3.84
N GLN A 132 19.38 -1.34 -4.73
CA GLN A 132 18.29 -0.58 -5.32
C GLN A 132 17.33 0.00 -4.27
N TYR A 133 17.02 -0.75 -3.22
CA TYR A 133 16.22 -0.26 -2.10
C TYR A 133 16.88 0.94 -1.41
N ARG A 134 18.17 0.83 -1.08
CA ARG A 134 18.93 1.90 -0.42
C ARG A 134 19.06 3.14 -1.30
N THR A 135 19.23 2.95 -2.61
CA THR A 135 19.29 4.05 -3.57
C THR A 135 17.92 4.75 -3.68
N ARG A 136 16.82 4.00 -3.76
CA ARG A 136 15.45 4.56 -3.75
C ARG A 136 15.17 5.36 -2.47
N MET A 137 15.51 4.82 -1.30
CA MET A 137 15.31 5.53 -0.02
C MET A 137 16.13 6.83 0.09
N ARG A 138 17.33 6.87 -0.50
CA ARG A 138 18.15 8.10 -0.57
C ARG A 138 17.61 9.12 -1.57
N MET A 139 17.11 8.66 -2.73
CA MET A 139 16.55 9.54 -3.75
C MET A 139 15.19 10.13 -3.36
N PHE A 140 14.39 9.39 -2.59
CA PHE A 140 13.03 9.78 -2.22
C PHE A 140 12.85 9.79 -0.69
N PRO A 141 13.31 10.84 0.02
CA PRO A 141 13.20 10.95 1.47
C PRO A 141 11.76 10.93 2.00
N ALA A 142 10.77 11.32 1.17
CA ALA A 142 9.35 11.28 1.52
C ALA A 142 8.87 9.88 1.94
N LEU A 143 9.48 8.82 1.39
CA LEU A 143 9.15 7.43 1.74
C LEU A 143 9.48 7.11 3.21
N VAL A 144 10.40 7.86 3.83
CA VAL A 144 10.79 7.69 5.24
C VAL A 144 10.15 8.77 6.10
N ASN A 145 10.10 10.02 5.62
CA ASN A 145 9.66 11.16 6.42
C ASN A 145 8.14 11.30 6.51
N CYS A 146 7.40 10.80 5.51
CA CYS A 146 5.95 10.94 5.42
C CYS A 146 5.20 9.62 5.65
N CYS A 147 5.92 8.52 5.91
CA CYS A 147 5.34 7.21 6.14
C CYS A 147 5.68 6.71 7.55
N THR A 148 4.76 5.93 8.14
CA THR A 148 5.09 5.10 9.30
C THR A 148 5.73 3.81 8.81
N ILE A 149 6.93 3.49 9.31
CA ILE A 149 7.65 2.28 8.91
C ILE A 149 7.20 1.12 9.79
N ASP A 150 6.66 0.08 9.15
CA ASP A 150 6.35 -1.20 9.77
C ASP A 150 7.34 -2.27 9.29
N TRP A 151 8.05 -2.91 10.22
CA TRP A 151 9.15 -3.81 9.92
C TRP A 151 8.72 -5.27 10.04
N PHE A 152 8.68 -5.95 8.89
CA PHE A 152 8.38 -7.37 8.82
C PHE A 152 9.67 -8.17 8.99
N GLY A 153 9.89 -8.64 10.22
CA GLY A 153 10.95 -9.59 10.53
C GLY A 153 10.60 -11.02 10.10
N GLU A 154 11.58 -11.90 10.27
CA GLU A 154 11.36 -13.34 10.19
C GLU A 154 10.38 -13.79 11.27
N TRP A 155 9.64 -14.85 10.97
CA TRP A 155 8.66 -15.36 11.91
C TRP A 155 9.36 -16.09 13.06
N PRO A 156 9.02 -15.76 14.33
CA PRO A 156 9.52 -16.52 15.45
C PRO A 156 8.93 -17.93 15.46
N ASP A 157 9.60 -18.84 16.16
CA ASP A 157 9.25 -20.26 16.27
C ASP A 157 7.80 -20.46 16.74
N GLU A 158 7.38 -19.61 17.67
CA GLU A 158 6.02 -19.59 18.23
C GLU A 158 4.98 -19.26 17.16
N ALA A 159 5.28 -18.32 16.25
CA ALA A 159 4.38 -17.97 15.15
C ALA A 159 4.32 -19.08 14.09
N LEU A 160 5.46 -19.70 13.78
CA LEU A 160 5.51 -20.86 12.89
C LEU A 160 4.70 -22.04 13.44
N LEU A 161 4.84 -22.31 14.74
CA LEU A 161 4.08 -23.36 15.42
C LEU A 161 2.58 -23.07 15.42
N SER A 162 2.18 -21.83 15.74
CA SER A 162 0.78 -21.41 15.76
C SER A 162 0.12 -21.54 14.38
N VAL A 163 0.83 -21.18 13.31
CA VAL A 163 0.32 -21.34 11.95
C VAL A 163 0.26 -22.80 11.53
N ALA A 164 1.23 -23.63 11.92
CA ALA A 164 1.17 -25.07 11.68
C ALA A 164 -0.03 -25.71 12.38
N GLN A 165 -0.34 -25.28 13.61
CA GLN A 165 -1.53 -25.74 14.35
C GLN A 165 -2.82 -25.31 13.66
N ALA A 166 -2.94 -24.04 13.31
CA ALA A 166 -4.13 -23.49 12.65
C ALA A 166 -4.42 -24.17 11.30
N GLU A 167 -3.38 -24.41 10.49
CA GLU A 167 -3.52 -25.06 9.19
C GLU A 167 -3.92 -26.53 9.33
N ILE A 168 -3.34 -27.25 10.30
CA ILE A 168 -3.72 -28.63 10.58
C ILE A 168 -5.17 -28.72 11.04
N GLU A 169 -5.62 -27.82 11.92
CA GLU A 169 -7.02 -27.75 12.35
C GLU A 169 -7.96 -27.45 11.17
N ALA A 170 -7.59 -26.53 10.28
CA ALA A 170 -8.35 -26.21 9.09
C ALA A 170 -8.43 -27.40 8.09
N SER A 171 -7.40 -28.25 8.04
CA SER A 171 -7.36 -29.41 7.15
C SER A 171 -8.29 -30.56 7.54
N ASN A 172 -8.89 -30.52 8.74
CA ASN A 172 -9.69 -31.61 9.32
C ASN A 172 -8.98 -32.98 9.29
N THR A 173 -7.64 -32.99 9.33
CA THR A 173 -6.87 -34.23 9.37
C THR A 173 -7.03 -34.89 10.74
N GLU A 174 -7.54 -36.12 10.78
CA GLU A 174 -7.65 -36.87 12.02
C GLU A 174 -6.28 -37.42 12.44
N PHE A 175 -5.83 -37.03 13.64
CA PHE A 175 -4.66 -37.62 14.28
C PHE A 175 -5.11 -38.61 15.35
N GLY A 176 -4.40 -39.73 15.47
CA GLY A 176 -4.69 -40.74 16.50
C GLY A 176 -4.45 -40.26 17.94
N SER A 177 -3.73 -39.16 18.14
CA SER A 177 -3.55 -38.50 19.43
C SER A 177 -3.21 -37.01 19.27
N ASP A 178 -3.54 -36.21 20.29
CA ASP A 178 -3.15 -34.79 20.37
C ASP A 178 -1.62 -34.60 20.48
N GLU A 179 -0.93 -35.57 21.06
CA GLU A 179 0.53 -35.60 21.13
C GLU A 179 1.15 -35.74 19.74
N LEU A 180 0.60 -36.62 18.89
CA LEU A 180 1.07 -36.78 17.52
C LEU A 180 0.84 -35.50 16.71
N ARG A 181 -0.32 -34.85 16.88
CA ARG A 181 -0.63 -33.57 16.25
C ARG A 181 0.41 -32.49 16.61
N THR A 182 0.70 -32.35 17.91
CA THR A 182 1.67 -31.36 18.40
C THR A 182 3.08 -31.63 17.88
N ASN A 183 3.50 -32.90 17.86
CA ASN A 183 4.80 -33.30 17.33
C ASN A 183 4.93 -33.00 15.84
N VAL A 184 3.88 -33.24 15.05
CA VAL A 184 3.86 -32.89 13.62
C VAL A 184 3.98 -31.39 13.41
N CYS A 185 3.26 -30.56 14.19
CA CYS A 185 3.42 -29.10 14.15
C CYS A 185 4.88 -28.69 14.43
N SER A 186 5.52 -29.29 15.44
CA SER A 186 6.93 -29.02 15.78
C SER A 186 7.89 -29.41 14.64
N VAL A 187 7.59 -30.48 13.91
CA VAL A 187 8.38 -30.90 12.74
C VAL A 187 8.29 -29.85 11.63
N PHE A 188 7.11 -29.29 11.34
CA PHE A 188 6.98 -28.22 10.35
C PHE A 188 7.82 -26.98 10.70
N THR A 189 7.79 -26.55 11.96
CA THR A 189 8.64 -25.45 12.44
C THR A 189 10.12 -25.78 12.24
N THR A 190 10.55 -26.97 12.65
CA THR A 190 11.96 -27.41 12.52
C THR A 190 12.40 -27.48 11.06
N MET A 191 11.57 -28.00 10.17
CA MET A 191 11.85 -28.07 8.73
C MET A 191 12.02 -26.67 8.13
N HIS A 192 11.13 -25.73 8.47
CA HIS A 192 11.20 -24.36 7.99
C HIS A 192 12.52 -23.68 8.42
N GLN A 193 12.86 -23.76 9.70
CA GLN A 193 14.10 -23.20 10.22
C GLN A 193 15.35 -23.86 9.63
N SER A 194 15.33 -25.18 9.46
CA SER A 194 16.46 -25.90 8.86
C SER A 194 16.70 -25.46 7.42
N ALA A 195 15.64 -25.22 6.65
CA ALA A 195 15.75 -24.70 5.29
C ALA A 195 16.31 -23.27 5.26
N ALA A 196 15.87 -22.40 6.18
CA ALA A 196 16.39 -21.03 6.32
C ALA A 196 17.89 -21.05 6.65
N LYS A 197 18.31 -21.80 7.68
CA LYS A 197 19.72 -21.97 8.07
C LYS A 197 20.59 -22.53 6.96
N MET A 198 20.07 -23.49 6.19
CA MET A 198 20.79 -24.06 5.05
C MET A 198 20.98 -23.03 3.93
N THR A 199 19.98 -22.19 3.69
CA THR A 199 20.04 -21.12 2.70
C THR A 199 21.10 -20.09 3.08
N GLU A 200 21.15 -19.67 4.33
CA GLU A 200 22.23 -18.80 4.84
C GLU A 200 23.60 -19.43 4.65
N ARG A 201 23.75 -20.72 4.97
CA ARG A 201 25.02 -21.45 4.78
C ARG A 201 25.42 -21.59 3.31
N PHE A 202 24.45 -21.61 2.38
CA PHE A 202 24.75 -21.73 0.96
C PHE A 202 25.24 -20.40 0.36
N PHE A 203 24.72 -19.27 0.83
CA PHE A 203 25.06 -17.94 0.33
C PHE A 203 26.20 -17.24 1.11
N ASN A 204 26.56 -17.73 2.30
CA ASN A 204 27.75 -17.33 3.08
C ASN A 204 28.95 -18.24 2.80
#